data_AF-A0A4S8K3H1-F1
#
_entry.id   AF-A0A4S8K3H1-F1
#
_cell.length_a   1.000
_cell.length_b   1.000
_cell.length_c   1.000
_cell.angle_alpha   90.00
_cell.angle_beta   90.00
_cell.angle_gamma   90.00
#
_symmetry.space_group_name_H-M   'P 1'
#
loop_
_entity.id
_entity.type
_entity.pdbx_description
1 polymer ?
#
loop_
_entity_poly.entity_id
_entity_poly.type
_entity_poly.pdbx_seq_one_letter_code
_entity_poly.pdbx_strand_id
1 'polypeptide(L)'
;MRSAQGAGSGALLSSSKRYEGSSDLVHLRYHMGPVLSSPINLYLIWYGPWPAAHRATLRDFLLSLSDPSPPPPSAAQWWSTVALYSDQTGANVSRRVSVAAEAHLRGLPRGASLTRLGVQLVIADALASGSLPVDHGRGAYLVLTSPGITVQDFCRAACGFHYFTFPSLVGHTLPYAWVGHSGVQCPDVCAYPFAVPTYMTGVGAMRPPNGDVGVDGMVSVLAHELAELSTNPLVNAWYAGEDPTAPTEIADLCEGVYGTGGGGGYTGQVSKDELGRSYNLNGRNGRKFLVQWVWSPIVKACRGPNAMD
;
A
#
# COMPACT_ATOMS: atom_id res chain seq x y z
N MET A 1 10.81 14.10 -61.33
CA MET A 1 11.59 15.00 -60.43
C MET A 1 10.75 15.25 -59.19
N ARG A 2 11.28 14.85 -58.01
CA ARG A 2 11.06 15.39 -56.65
C ARG A 2 9.61 15.41 -56.09
N SER A 3 9.30 15.12 -54.83
CA SER A 3 9.99 14.55 -53.67
C SER A 3 8.90 14.32 -52.59
N ALA A 4 9.15 13.41 -51.65
CA ALA A 4 8.31 13.08 -50.51
C ALA A 4 8.29 14.15 -49.40
N GLN A 5 7.25 14.09 -48.53
CA GLN A 5 7.19 14.33 -47.06
C GLN A 5 5.70 14.54 -46.68
N GLY A 6 5.08 13.94 -45.66
CA GLY A 6 5.58 13.33 -44.43
C GLY A 6 5.40 14.30 -43.24
N ALA A 7 4.20 14.41 -42.67
CA ALA A 7 3.90 15.02 -41.37
C ALA A 7 2.47 14.61 -40.97
N GLY A 8 2.11 14.10 -39.80
CA GLY A 8 2.76 14.03 -38.49
C GLY A 8 1.61 14.00 -37.47
N SER A 9 1.13 12.81 -37.10
CA SER A 9 0.00 12.61 -36.17
C SER A 9 0.46 12.78 -34.71
N GLY A 10 0.85 14.00 -34.35
CA GLY A 10 1.54 14.31 -33.10
C GLY A 10 0.77 15.17 -32.08
N ALA A 11 -0.54 15.39 -32.21
CA ALA A 11 -1.23 16.35 -31.36
C ALA A 11 -2.65 15.92 -30.96
N LEU A 12 -2.78 14.88 -30.12
CA LEU A 12 -4.02 14.57 -29.38
C LEU A 12 -3.78 13.95 -27.97
N LEU A 13 -2.60 14.08 -27.37
CA LEU A 13 -2.29 13.58 -26.02
C LEU A 13 -2.05 14.73 -25.01
N SER A 14 -2.87 15.80 -25.04
CA SER A 14 -2.72 16.92 -24.09
C SER A 14 -4.03 17.31 -23.39
N SER A 15 -4.59 16.40 -22.60
CA SER A 15 -5.21 16.74 -21.33
C SER A 15 -5.19 15.51 -20.42
N SER A 16 -4.34 15.57 -19.39
CA SER A 16 -4.10 14.47 -18.48
C SER A 16 -5.38 14.13 -17.70
N LYS A 17 -5.75 12.84 -17.65
CA LYS A 17 -6.76 12.30 -16.73
C LYS A 17 -6.24 12.20 -15.28
N ARG A 18 -5.48 13.20 -14.84
CA ARG A 18 -4.97 13.38 -13.45
C ARG A 18 -6.10 13.46 -12.42
N TYR A 19 -7.34 13.61 -12.91
CA TYR A 19 -8.54 13.86 -12.14
C TYR A 19 -9.57 12.71 -12.21
N GLU A 20 -9.28 11.57 -12.84
CA GLU A 20 -10.16 10.40 -12.71
C GLU A 20 -10.04 9.83 -11.29
N GLY A 21 -10.88 10.35 -10.40
CA GLY A 21 -10.84 10.24 -8.94
C GLY A 21 -11.02 11.61 -8.28
N SER A 22 -10.46 12.67 -8.86
CA SER A 22 -10.70 14.07 -8.49
C SER A 22 -11.90 14.63 -9.24
N SER A 23 -13.08 14.15 -8.88
CA SER A 23 -14.25 14.99 -9.03
C SER A 23 -14.06 16.26 -8.19
N ASP A 24 -14.61 17.42 -8.60
CA ASP A 24 -14.82 18.57 -7.69
C ASP A 24 -15.64 18.18 -6.44
N LEU A 25 -16.15 16.93 -6.38
CA LEU A 25 -16.88 16.31 -5.29
C LEU A 25 -16.00 15.59 -4.26
N VAL A 26 -14.73 15.27 -4.54
CA VAL A 26 -13.85 14.60 -3.56
C VAL A 26 -13.06 15.65 -2.79
N HIS A 27 -13.53 15.93 -1.58
CA HIS A 27 -12.83 16.77 -0.62
C HIS A 27 -12.23 15.90 0.47
N LEU A 28 -10.94 15.60 0.36
CA LEU A 28 -10.18 15.02 1.47
C LEU A 28 -10.19 16.02 2.63
N ARG A 29 -10.63 15.57 3.81
CA ARG A 29 -10.81 16.40 5.00
C ARG A 29 -10.08 15.78 6.18
N TYR A 30 -9.73 16.66 7.13
CA TYR A 30 -9.20 16.26 8.42
C TYR A 30 -10.33 16.28 9.46
N HIS A 31 -10.47 15.18 10.18
CA HIS A 31 -11.58 14.86 11.08
C HIS A 31 -11.17 14.83 12.56
N MET A 32 -10.08 15.52 12.89
CA MET A 32 -9.61 15.77 14.26
C MET A 32 -8.97 14.56 14.97
N GLY A 33 -8.86 13.40 14.31
CA GLY A 33 -8.16 12.22 14.80
C GLY A 33 -6.63 12.31 14.71
N PRO A 34 -5.90 11.48 15.47
CA PRO A 34 -4.44 11.49 15.44
C PRO A 34 -3.88 10.94 14.12
N VAL A 35 -2.62 11.25 13.84
CA VAL A 35 -1.79 10.56 12.83
C VAL A 35 -0.61 9.86 13.51
N LEU A 36 0.07 8.93 12.83
CA LEU A 36 1.29 8.29 13.36
C LEU A 36 2.50 9.23 13.25
N SER A 37 2.57 10.24 14.13
CA SER A 37 3.57 11.32 14.09
C SER A 37 4.89 11.01 14.81
N SER A 38 4.87 10.11 15.79
CA SER A 38 6.10 9.58 16.41
C SER A 38 6.80 8.58 15.49
N PRO A 39 8.12 8.30 15.66
CA PRO A 39 8.79 7.24 14.92
C PRO A 39 7.99 5.94 14.99
N ILE A 40 7.69 5.35 13.83
CA ILE A 40 6.77 4.23 13.69
C ILE A 40 7.55 2.92 13.87
N ASN A 41 7.15 2.15 14.86
CA ASN A 41 7.61 0.79 15.12
C ASN A 41 6.62 -0.19 14.50
N LEU A 42 7.04 -0.83 13.41
CA LEU A 42 6.26 -1.89 12.76
C LEU A 42 6.51 -3.22 13.47
N TYR A 43 5.41 -3.87 13.86
CA TYR A 43 5.41 -5.20 14.45
C TYR A 43 4.78 -6.19 13.46
N LEU A 44 5.60 -7.02 12.82
CA LEU A 44 5.13 -7.90 11.76
C LEU A 44 4.63 -9.23 12.35
N ILE A 45 3.44 -9.66 11.97
CA ILE A 45 2.87 -10.95 12.35
C ILE A 45 2.74 -11.79 11.08
N TRP A 46 3.67 -12.73 10.91
CA TRP A 46 3.66 -13.69 9.81
C TRP A 46 2.72 -14.84 10.15
N TYR A 47 1.48 -14.78 9.68
CA TYR A 47 0.47 -15.79 9.93
C TYR A 47 0.49 -16.87 8.85
N GLY A 48 0.88 -18.09 9.25
CA GLY A 48 1.03 -19.25 8.36
C GLY A 48 2.44 -19.48 7.81
N PRO A 49 2.61 -20.51 6.95
CA PRO A 49 3.91 -20.89 6.40
C PRO A 49 4.38 -19.89 5.33
N TRP A 50 5.43 -19.14 5.66
CA TRP A 50 6.02 -18.16 4.75
C TRP A 50 7.35 -18.64 4.16
N PRO A 51 7.56 -18.54 2.83
CA PRO A 51 8.89 -18.64 2.24
C PRO A 51 9.81 -17.51 2.70
N ALA A 52 11.10 -17.81 2.92
CA ALA A 52 12.07 -16.81 3.38
C ALA A 52 12.25 -15.66 2.36
N ALA A 53 12.25 -15.98 1.07
CA ALA A 53 12.37 -14.98 0.00
C ALA A 53 11.19 -13.99 -0.01
N HIS A 54 9.96 -14.46 0.26
CA HIS A 54 8.77 -13.61 0.26
C HIS A 54 8.82 -12.63 1.45
N ARG A 55 9.20 -13.12 2.64
CA ARG A 55 9.42 -12.25 3.81
C ARG A 55 10.50 -11.20 3.56
N ALA A 56 11.59 -11.60 2.92
CA ALA A 56 12.70 -10.69 2.61
C ALA A 56 12.25 -9.54 1.70
N THR A 57 11.48 -9.81 0.65
CA THR A 57 10.95 -8.76 -0.24
C THR A 57 10.07 -7.75 0.50
N LEU A 58 9.12 -8.23 1.31
CA LEU A 58 8.20 -7.36 2.07
C LEU A 58 8.95 -6.56 3.15
N ARG A 59 9.90 -7.18 3.84
CA ARG A 59 10.76 -6.50 4.82
C ARG A 59 11.63 -5.44 4.14
N ASP A 60 12.22 -5.75 2.99
CA ASP A 60 13.04 -4.81 2.24
C ASP A 60 12.22 -3.59 1.82
N PHE A 61 10.96 -3.78 1.38
CA PHE A 61 10.06 -2.66 1.07
C PHE A 61 9.84 -1.76 2.29
N LEU A 62 9.40 -2.33 3.42
CA LEU A 62 9.11 -1.58 4.64
C LEU A 62 10.34 -0.79 5.13
N LEU A 63 11.51 -1.41 5.11
CA LEU A 63 12.75 -0.76 5.51
C LEU A 63 13.24 0.27 4.48
N SER A 64 12.76 0.24 3.24
CA SER A 64 13.07 1.25 2.21
C SER A 64 12.31 2.57 2.41
N LEU A 65 11.23 2.58 3.20
CA LEU A 65 10.40 3.78 3.44
C LEU A 65 11.16 4.89 4.20
N SER A 66 12.22 4.53 4.92
CA SER A 66 13.07 5.48 5.65
C SER A 66 14.53 5.46 5.22
N ASP A 67 14.87 4.69 4.19
CA ASP A 67 16.24 4.58 3.68
C ASP A 67 16.48 5.63 2.59
N PRO A 68 17.38 6.62 2.82
CA PRO A 68 17.71 7.61 1.80
C PRO A 68 18.73 7.12 0.77
N SER A 69 19.30 5.92 0.95
CA SER A 69 20.39 5.40 0.12
C SER A 69 19.97 5.02 -1.31
N PRO A 70 18.77 4.43 -1.57
CA PRO A 70 18.34 4.10 -2.93
C PRO A 70 18.16 5.34 -3.82
N PRO A 71 18.53 5.26 -5.11
CA PRO A 71 18.42 6.41 -6.01
C PRO A 71 16.96 6.78 -6.29
N PRO A 72 16.67 8.06 -6.58
CA PRO A 72 15.35 8.48 -7.00
C PRO A 72 14.95 7.87 -8.36
N PRO A 73 13.66 7.60 -8.61
CA PRO A 73 12.55 7.66 -7.66
C PRO A 73 12.69 6.55 -6.59
N SER A 74 12.54 6.89 -5.30
CA SER A 74 12.75 5.92 -4.19
C SER A 74 11.53 5.75 -3.29
N ALA A 75 11.47 4.63 -2.57
CA ALA A 75 10.39 4.36 -1.62
C ALA A 75 10.31 5.41 -0.48
N ALA A 76 11.45 5.92 -0.02
CA ALA A 76 11.49 7.02 0.94
C ALA A 76 10.90 8.34 0.38
N GLN A 77 11.11 8.62 -0.92
CA GLN A 77 10.46 9.76 -1.58
C GLN A 77 8.95 9.56 -1.70
N TRP A 78 8.49 8.33 -1.98
CA TRP A 78 7.06 8.04 -2.00
C TRP A 78 6.43 8.25 -0.62
N TRP A 79 7.09 7.73 0.43
CA TRP A 79 6.68 7.93 1.82
C TRP A 79 6.64 9.41 2.23
N SER A 80 7.47 10.26 1.61
CA SER A 80 7.48 11.70 1.89
C SER A 80 6.16 12.40 1.55
N THR A 81 5.35 11.84 0.64
CA THR A 81 3.99 12.34 0.34
C THR A 81 3.02 11.97 1.46
N VAL A 82 3.11 10.77 2.03
CA VAL A 82 2.34 10.37 3.22
C VAL A 82 2.69 11.27 4.40
N ALA A 83 3.97 11.64 4.54
CA ALA A 83 4.45 12.56 5.56
C ALA A 83 4.01 14.04 5.39
N LEU A 84 3.16 14.35 4.40
CA LEU A 84 2.54 15.68 4.26
C LEU A 84 1.29 15.85 5.13
N TYR A 85 0.69 14.76 5.59
CA TYR A 85 -0.51 14.77 6.41
C TYR A 85 -0.17 14.99 7.89
N SER A 86 -0.93 15.83 8.57
CA SER A 86 -0.71 16.24 9.96
C SER A 86 -1.96 16.07 10.82
N ASP A 87 -1.79 15.98 12.13
CA ASP A 87 -2.90 16.06 13.08
C ASP A 87 -3.14 17.50 13.57
N GLN A 88 -4.03 17.65 14.56
CA GLN A 88 -4.42 18.93 15.16
C GLN A 88 -3.26 19.63 15.87
N THR A 89 -2.22 18.90 16.28
CA THR A 89 -1.02 19.47 16.90
C THR A 89 -0.09 20.11 15.87
N GLY A 90 -0.35 19.90 14.57
CA GLY A 90 0.54 20.27 13.48
C GLY A 90 1.69 19.28 13.30
N ALA A 91 1.70 18.15 14.01
CA ALA A 91 2.68 17.10 13.82
C ALA A 91 2.31 16.26 12.60
N ASN A 92 3.27 16.08 11.70
CA ASN A 92 3.09 15.28 10.49
C ASN A 92 3.31 13.79 10.76
N VAL A 93 2.76 12.94 9.91
CA VAL A 93 3.13 11.51 9.84
C VAL A 93 4.66 11.37 9.79
N SER A 94 5.19 10.46 10.60
CA SER A 94 6.63 10.28 10.73
C SER A 94 7.25 9.72 9.46
N ARG A 95 8.39 10.30 9.06
CA ARG A 95 9.26 9.72 8.02
C ARG A 95 10.14 8.58 8.53
N ARG A 96 10.13 8.33 9.84
CA ARG A 96 10.95 7.29 10.48
C ARG A 96 10.07 6.07 10.74
N VAL A 97 10.31 5.03 9.95
CA VAL A 97 9.64 3.73 9.97
C VAL A 97 10.71 2.68 10.21
N SER A 98 10.46 1.78 11.13
CA SER A 98 11.38 0.67 11.44
C SER A 98 10.60 -0.61 11.66
N VAL A 99 11.20 -1.76 11.33
CA VAL A 99 10.67 -3.06 11.74
C VAL A 99 11.27 -3.38 13.11
N ALA A 100 10.45 -3.28 14.15
CA ALA A 100 10.92 -3.36 15.54
C ALA A 100 10.98 -4.80 16.06
N ALA A 101 9.96 -5.62 15.76
CA ALA A 101 9.94 -7.04 16.08
C ALA A 101 9.02 -7.81 15.12
N GLU A 102 9.16 -9.13 15.10
CA GLU A 102 8.38 -10.02 14.26
C GLU A 102 7.90 -11.26 15.04
N ALA A 103 6.65 -11.65 14.85
CA ALA A 103 6.08 -12.90 15.31
C ALA A 103 5.82 -13.84 14.14
N HIS A 104 6.01 -15.14 14.37
CA HIS A 104 5.78 -16.18 13.37
C HIS A 104 4.77 -17.21 13.88
N LEU A 105 3.52 -17.08 13.43
CA LEU A 105 2.42 -17.97 13.81
C LEU A 105 2.21 -19.04 12.74
N ARG A 106 3.22 -19.92 12.59
CA ARG A 106 3.22 -20.99 11.57
C ARG A 106 2.13 -22.03 11.79
N GLY A 107 1.76 -22.27 13.05
CA GLY A 107 0.79 -23.30 13.44
C GLY A 107 -0.68 -22.94 13.19
N LEU A 108 -0.96 -21.75 12.65
CA LEU A 108 -2.32 -21.27 12.37
C LEU A 108 -3.25 -21.42 13.59
N PRO A 109 -2.95 -20.80 14.75
CA PRO A 109 -3.73 -20.98 15.99
C PRO A 109 -5.22 -20.60 15.85
N ARG A 110 -5.59 -19.83 14.83
CA ARG A 110 -6.97 -19.42 14.50
C ARG A 110 -7.50 -20.07 13.22
N GLY A 111 -6.82 -21.11 12.71
CA GLY A 111 -7.17 -21.81 11.46
C GLY A 111 -6.76 -21.05 10.20
N ALA A 112 -7.07 -21.64 9.03
CA ALA A 112 -6.73 -21.08 7.71
C ALA A 112 -7.79 -20.11 7.16
N SER A 113 -8.93 -19.96 7.84
CA SER A 113 -10.01 -19.04 7.46
C SER A 113 -10.28 -18.07 8.60
N LEU A 114 -10.06 -16.79 8.37
CA LEU A 114 -10.24 -15.73 9.38
C LEU A 114 -11.39 -14.80 9.01
N THR A 115 -12.04 -14.25 10.03
CA THR A 115 -12.87 -13.05 9.88
C THR A 115 -12.03 -11.81 10.19
N ARG A 116 -12.56 -10.60 9.97
CA ARG A 116 -11.90 -9.36 10.44
C ARG A 116 -11.66 -9.37 11.94
N LEU A 117 -12.61 -9.95 12.70
CA LEU A 117 -12.45 -10.20 14.13
C LEU A 117 -11.32 -11.20 14.42
N GLY A 118 -11.23 -12.27 13.62
CA GLY A 118 -10.15 -13.26 13.69
C GLY A 118 -8.76 -12.66 13.52
N VAL A 119 -8.60 -11.64 12.67
CA VAL A 119 -7.33 -10.91 12.52
C VAL A 119 -6.92 -10.23 13.83
N GLN A 120 -7.86 -9.63 14.57
CA GLN A 120 -7.55 -9.04 15.90
C GLN A 120 -7.14 -10.11 16.91
N LEU A 121 -7.75 -11.30 16.85
CA LEU A 121 -7.36 -12.42 17.71
C LEU A 121 -5.98 -12.98 17.37
N VAL A 122 -5.55 -12.90 16.10
CA VAL A 122 -4.17 -13.22 15.70
C VAL A 122 -3.17 -12.24 16.33
N ILE A 123 -3.52 -10.94 16.43
CA ILE A 123 -2.72 -9.95 17.15
C ILE A 123 -2.68 -10.28 18.64
N ALA A 124 -3.83 -10.62 19.24
CA ALA A 124 -3.90 -11.04 20.64
C ALA A 124 -3.00 -12.26 20.94
N ASP A 125 -2.96 -13.26 20.06
CA ASP A 125 -2.09 -14.44 20.21
C ASP A 125 -0.61 -14.06 20.15
N ALA A 126 -0.22 -13.18 19.23
CA ALA A 126 1.15 -12.72 19.10
C ALA A 126 1.62 -11.96 20.35
N LEU A 127 0.75 -11.11 20.91
CA LEU A 127 1.01 -10.39 22.17
C LEU A 127 1.06 -11.33 23.38
N ALA A 128 0.08 -12.24 23.51
CA ALA A 128 0.00 -13.19 24.62
C ALA A 128 1.18 -14.17 24.67
N SER A 129 1.75 -14.50 23.51
CA SER A 129 2.96 -15.33 23.43
C SER A 129 4.24 -14.61 23.90
N GLY A 130 4.20 -13.29 24.11
CA GLY A 130 5.37 -12.47 24.39
C GLY A 130 6.28 -12.22 23.17
N SER A 131 5.86 -12.63 21.97
CA SER A 131 6.63 -12.43 20.73
C SER A 131 6.70 -10.96 20.32
N LEU A 132 5.69 -10.17 20.68
CA LEU A 132 5.59 -8.73 20.38
C LEU A 132 5.20 -7.96 21.65
N PRO A 133 5.72 -6.74 21.85
CA PRO A 133 5.31 -5.89 22.96
C PRO A 133 3.96 -5.23 22.68
N VAL A 134 3.31 -4.71 23.72
CA VAL A 134 2.24 -3.73 23.61
C VAL A 134 2.85 -2.33 23.51
N ASP A 135 2.79 -1.72 22.33
CA ASP A 135 3.32 -0.37 22.07
C ASP A 135 2.20 0.60 21.64
N HIS A 136 1.70 1.38 22.60
CA HIS A 136 0.64 2.36 22.38
C HIS A 136 1.11 3.67 21.74
N GLY A 137 2.40 3.98 21.84
CA GLY A 137 2.92 5.29 21.47
C GLY A 137 3.50 5.32 20.06
N ARG A 138 4.06 4.20 19.60
CA ARG A 138 4.80 4.09 18.34
C ARG A 138 4.40 2.89 17.50
N GLY A 139 3.60 1.99 18.05
CA GLY A 139 3.32 0.70 17.42
C GLY A 139 2.28 0.74 16.31
N ALA A 140 2.60 0.07 15.21
CA ALA A 140 1.65 -0.35 14.19
C ALA A 140 1.87 -1.83 13.90
N TYR A 141 0.80 -2.64 13.95
CA TYR A 141 0.88 -4.10 13.82
C TYR A 141 0.47 -4.52 12.42
N LEU A 142 1.29 -5.30 11.74
CA LEU A 142 1.04 -5.73 10.36
C LEU A 142 0.83 -7.23 10.31
N VAL A 143 -0.41 -7.68 10.12
CA VAL A 143 -0.76 -9.09 9.97
C VAL A 143 -0.62 -9.48 8.50
N LEU A 144 0.38 -10.30 8.19
CA LEU A 144 0.68 -10.75 6.84
C LEU A 144 0.34 -12.23 6.72
N THR A 145 -0.74 -12.55 6.02
CA THR A 145 -1.21 -13.94 5.86
C THR A 145 -0.56 -14.62 4.66
N SER A 146 -0.03 -15.82 4.86
CA SER A 146 0.66 -16.61 3.84
C SER A 146 -0.28 -17.09 2.72
N PRO A 147 0.23 -17.66 1.61
CA PRO A 147 -0.60 -18.33 0.61
C PRO A 147 -1.53 -19.38 1.23
N GLY A 148 -2.76 -19.46 0.73
CA GLY A 148 -3.77 -20.44 1.16
C GLY A 148 -4.56 -20.05 2.42
N ILE A 149 -4.31 -18.87 2.99
CA ILE A 149 -5.12 -18.33 4.09
C ILE A 149 -6.21 -17.44 3.50
N THR A 150 -7.46 -17.71 3.85
CA THR A 150 -8.61 -16.90 3.45
C THR A 150 -8.99 -15.96 4.58
N VAL A 151 -9.30 -14.72 4.25
CA VAL A 151 -9.90 -13.76 5.18
C VAL A 151 -11.25 -13.32 4.61
N GLN A 152 -12.21 -13.03 5.48
CA GLN A 152 -13.49 -12.45 5.08
C GLN A 152 -13.28 -11.29 4.11
N ASP A 153 -14.02 -11.32 3.00
CA ASP A 153 -14.01 -10.33 1.90
C ASP A 153 -12.71 -10.24 1.09
N PHE A 154 -11.69 -11.05 1.41
CA PHE A 154 -10.48 -11.16 0.62
C PHE A 154 -10.79 -11.60 -0.81
N CYS A 155 -10.15 -10.97 -1.80
CA CYS A 155 -10.34 -11.22 -3.22
C CYS A 155 -11.72 -10.86 -3.78
N ARG A 156 -12.56 -10.16 -3.00
CA ARG A 156 -13.90 -9.72 -3.43
C ARG A 156 -14.08 -8.24 -3.23
N ALA A 157 -13.89 -7.78 -2.00
CA ALA A 157 -14.04 -6.37 -1.65
C ALA A 157 -12.75 -5.77 -1.07
N ALA A 158 -11.77 -6.60 -0.70
CA ALA A 158 -10.54 -6.14 -0.08
C ALA A 158 -9.34 -7.01 -0.45
N CYS A 159 -8.17 -6.38 -0.57
CA CYS A 159 -6.87 -7.05 -0.69
C CYS A 159 -6.04 -6.92 0.60
N GLY A 160 -6.34 -5.88 1.37
CA GLY A 160 -5.89 -5.59 2.71
C GLY A 160 -6.97 -4.78 3.43
N PHE A 161 -6.70 -4.42 4.67
CA PHE A 161 -7.41 -3.33 5.35
C PHE A 161 -6.58 -2.87 6.55
N HIS A 162 -6.78 -1.63 6.97
CA HIS A 162 -6.32 -1.15 8.27
C HIS A 162 -7.49 -0.85 9.22
N TYR A 163 -7.20 -0.92 10.52
CA TYR A 163 -8.15 -0.62 11.59
C TYR A 163 -7.40 -0.50 12.94
N PHE A 164 -8.13 -0.44 14.04
CA PHE A 164 -7.57 -0.53 15.39
C PHE A 164 -8.17 -1.70 16.17
N THR A 165 -7.39 -2.32 17.04
CA THR A 165 -7.89 -3.42 17.88
C THR A 165 -8.89 -2.93 18.90
N PHE A 166 -9.88 -3.76 19.24
CA PHE A 166 -10.80 -3.44 20.33
C PHE A 166 -10.19 -3.83 21.68
N PRO A 167 -10.23 -2.95 22.71
CA PRO A 167 -9.79 -3.30 24.06
C PRO A 167 -10.48 -4.53 24.64
N SER A 168 -11.74 -4.79 24.28
CA SER A 168 -12.48 -5.98 24.71
C SER A 168 -11.95 -7.30 24.14
N LEU A 169 -11.12 -7.26 23.09
CA LEU A 169 -10.57 -8.45 22.43
C LEU A 169 -9.08 -8.63 22.67
N VAL A 170 -8.33 -7.52 22.62
CA VAL A 170 -6.85 -7.54 22.66
C VAL A 170 -6.33 -6.91 23.96
N GLY A 171 -7.21 -6.34 24.80
CA GLY A 171 -6.84 -5.59 26.01
C GLY A 171 -6.43 -4.14 25.73
N HIS A 172 -6.23 -3.79 24.45
CA HIS A 172 -5.62 -2.54 24.03
C HIS A 172 -6.24 -2.02 22.73
N THR A 173 -6.25 -0.70 22.55
CA THR A 173 -6.47 -0.06 21.24
C THR A 173 -5.13 0.13 20.56
N LEU A 174 -4.87 -0.65 19.51
CA LEU A 174 -3.61 -0.67 18.77
C LEU A 174 -3.90 -0.54 17.27
N PRO A 175 -3.28 0.42 16.56
CA PRO A 175 -3.39 0.51 15.12
C PRO A 175 -2.81 -0.73 14.44
N TYR A 176 -3.53 -1.30 13.48
CA TYR A 176 -3.07 -2.46 12.72
C TYR A 176 -3.52 -2.43 11.27
N ALA A 177 -2.80 -3.16 10.42
CA ALA A 177 -3.21 -3.49 9.07
C ALA A 177 -3.09 -4.99 8.84
N TRP A 178 -3.92 -5.51 7.94
CA TRP A 178 -3.81 -6.85 7.39
C TRP A 178 -3.62 -6.78 5.87
N VAL A 179 -2.79 -7.66 5.34
CA VAL A 179 -2.59 -7.84 3.90
C VAL A 179 -2.60 -9.33 3.54
N GLY A 180 -3.42 -9.68 2.56
CA GLY A 180 -3.59 -11.04 2.04
C GLY A 180 -2.63 -11.40 0.91
N HIS A 181 -2.16 -12.65 0.86
CA HIS A 181 -1.35 -13.15 -0.25
C HIS A 181 -2.23 -13.68 -1.39
N SER A 182 -2.44 -12.87 -2.42
CA SER A 182 -3.41 -13.14 -3.49
C SER A 182 -2.92 -14.11 -4.58
N GLY A 183 -1.61 -14.36 -4.67
CA GLY A 183 -0.98 -15.02 -5.82
C GLY A 183 -1.56 -16.39 -6.22
N VAL A 184 -2.19 -17.13 -5.30
CA VAL A 184 -2.85 -18.42 -5.59
C VAL A 184 -4.37 -18.27 -5.74
N GLN A 185 -4.99 -17.41 -4.94
CA GLN A 185 -6.45 -17.34 -4.82
C GLN A 185 -7.10 -16.40 -5.84
N CYS A 186 -6.49 -15.24 -6.10
CA CYS A 186 -7.07 -14.16 -6.89
C CYS A 186 -5.99 -13.16 -7.40
N PRO A 187 -4.95 -13.64 -8.09
CA PRO A 187 -3.88 -12.75 -8.53
C PRO A 187 -4.41 -11.59 -9.39
N ASP A 188 -5.41 -11.85 -10.22
CA ASP A 188 -6.04 -10.86 -11.10
C ASP A 188 -6.84 -9.77 -10.37
N VAL A 189 -7.21 -9.98 -9.11
CA VAL A 189 -7.90 -8.97 -8.28
C VAL A 189 -6.92 -8.16 -7.46
N CYS A 190 -5.98 -8.83 -6.79
CA CYS A 190 -5.17 -8.22 -5.73
C CYS A 190 -3.66 -8.21 -6.01
N ALA A 191 -3.25 -8.55 -7.24
CA ALA A 191 -1.86 -8.41 -7.69
C ALA A 191 -1.76 -7.57 -8.97
N TYR A 192 -2.73 -6.69 -9.22
CA TYR A 192 -2.63 -5.69 -10.27
C TYR A 192 -1.40 -4.77 -10.01
N PRO A 193 -0.62 -4.40 -11.05
CA PRO A 193 -0.79 -4.70 -12.47
C PRO A 193 -0.02 -5.94 -12.96
N PHE A 194 0.44 -6.80 -12.06
CA PHE A 194 1.20 -8.02 -12.40
C PHE A 194 0.32 -9.21 -12.79
N ALA A 195 -0.95 -9.16 -12.40
CA ALA A 195 -2.01 -9.97 -12.96
C ALA A 195 -3.20 -9.04 -13.23
N VAL A 196 -3.83 -9.23 -14.39
CA VAL A 196 -4.86 -8.31 -14.92
C VAL A 196 -6.15 -9.10 -15.07
N PRO A 197 -7.30 -8.56 -14.63
CA PRO A 197 -8.59 -9.22 -14.82
C PRO A 197 -8.87 -9.54 -16.29
N THR A 198 -9.49 -10.70 -16.53
CA THR A 198 -9.80 -11.17 -17.89
C THR A 198 -10.72 -10.24 -18.68
N TYR A 199 -11.53 -9.42 -18.00
CA TYR A 199 -12.42 -8.45 -18.64
C TYR A 199 -11.69 -7.17 -19.13
N MET A 200 -10.45 -6.91 -18.69
CA MET A 200 -9.69 -5.74 -19.15
C MET A 200 -9.02 -6.04 -20.50
N THR A 201 -9.73 -5.74 -21.59
CA THR A 201 -9.20 -5.95 -22.94
C THR A 201 -8.12 -4.94 -23.31
N GLY A 202 -7.04 -5.39 -23.96
CA GLY A 202 -5.97 -4.50 -24.45
C GLY A 202 -4.93 -4.08 -23.40
N VAL A 203 -5.08 -4.55 -22.15
CA VAL A 203 -4.10 -4.33 -21.08
C VAL A 203 -3.39 -5.66 -20.78
N GLY A 204 -2.07 -5.67 -20.87
CA GLY A 204 -1.24 -6.83 -20.55
C GLY A 204 -0.67 -6.75 -19.14
N ALA A 205 -0.51 -7.91 -18.49
CA ALA A 205 0.16 -8.02 -17.20
C ALA A 205 1.60 -7.51 -17.27
N MET A 206 1.98 -6.71 -16.28
CA MET A 206 3.35 -6.24 -16.11
C MET A 206 4.22 -7.34 -15.50
N ARG A 207 5.53 -7.29 -15.78
CA ARG A 207 6.46 -8.26 -15.21
C ARG A 207 6.88 -7.82 -13.80
N PRO A 208 6.72 -8.67 -12.76
CA PRO A 208 7.02 -8.32 -11.37
C PRO A 208 8.52 -8.04 -11.14
N PRO A 209 8.89 -6.98 -10.40
CA PRO A 209 10.29 -6.61 -10.16
C PRO A 209 11.04 -7.60 -9.26
N ASN A 210 10.35 -8.28 -8.35
CA ASN A 210 10.95 -9.26 -7.43
C ASN A 210 10.65 -10.72 -7.80
N GLY A 211 9.94 -10.94 -8.90
CA GLY A 211 9.78 -12.24 -9.55
C GLY A 211 8.59 -13.07 -9.09
N ASP A 212 7.84 -12.62 -8.07
CA ASP A 212 6.64 -13.30 -7.59
C ASP A 212 5.44 -12.36 -7.69
N VAL A 213 4.44 -12.74 -8.49
CA VAL A 213 3.24 -11.93 -8.75
C VAL A 213 2.48 -11.61 -7.45
N GLY A 214 2.32 -12.60 -6.56
CA GLY A 214 1.57 -12.42 -5.33
C GLY A 214 2.28 -11.49 -4.34
N VAL A 215 3.59 -11.67 -4.15
CA VAL A 215 4.39 -10.85 -3.23
C VAL A 215 4.58 -9.43 -3.76
N ASP A 216 4.85 -9.27 -5.05
CA ASP A 216 4.96 -7.93 -5.66
C ASP A 216 3.60 -7.20 -5.64
N GLY A 217 2.49 -7.92 -5.80
CA GLY A 217 1.14 -7.38 -5.56
C GLY A 217 0.94 -6.94 -4.11
N MET A 218 1.32 -7.80 -3.15
CA MET A 218 1.27 -7.48 -1.73
C MET A 218 2.09 -6.25 -1.36
N VAL A 219 3.21 -5.95 -2.06
CA VAL A 219 3.98 -4.71 -1.80
C VAL A 219 3.12 -3.47 -2.06
N SER A 220 2.33 -3.44 -3.14
CA SER A 220 1.44 -2.31 -3.42
C SER A 220 0.32 -2.19 -2.38
N VAL A 221 -0.30 -3.31 -1.99
CA VAL A 221 -1.35 -3.33 -0.96
C VAL A 221 -0.77 -2.92 0.40
N LEU A 222 0.41 -3.42 0.76
CA LEU A 222 1.09 -3.04 1.99
C LEU A 222 1.44 -1.55 2.03
N ALA A 223 1.84 -0.97 0.89
CA ALA A 223 2.06 0.47 0.76
C ALA A 223 0.75 1.25 1.01
N HIS A 224 -0.33 0.84 0.36
CA HIS A 224 -1.67 1.41 0.48
C HIS A 224 -2.13 1.41 1.96
N GLU A 225 -2.22 0.23 2.57
CA GLU A 225 -2.75 0.08 3.93
C GLU A 225 -1.88 0.80 4.95
N LEU A 226 -0.56 0.80 4.78
CA LEU A 226 0.33 1.49 5.72
C LEU A 226 0.26 3.01 5.58
N ALA A 227 0.04 3.54 4.37
CA ALA A 227 -0.16 4.96 4.16
C ALA A 227 -1.43 5.43 4.89
N GLU A 228 -2.53 4.72 4.72
CA GLU A 228 -3.82 5.05 5.33
C GLU A 228 -3.83 4.82 6.84
N LEU A 229 -3.26 3.71 7.32
CA LEU A 229 -3.03 3.49 8.75
C LEU A 229 -2.21 4.62 9.38
N SER A 230 -1.26 5.20 8.65
CA SER A 230 -0.42 6.26 9.17
C SER A 230 -1.12 7.61 9.20
N THR A 231 -1.98 7.89 8.22
CA THR A 231 -2.77 9.12 8.16
C THR A 231 -4.08 9.04 8.93
N ASN A 232 -4.55 7.84 9.28
CA ASN A 232 -5.85 7.62 9.89
C ASN A 232 -5.91 6.38 10.82
N PRO A 233 -5.01 6.26 11.82
CA PRO A 233 -4.88 5.07 12.65
C PRO A 233 -6.12 4.66 13.45
N LEU A 234 -7.01 5.61 13.73
CA LEU A 234 -8.23 5.39 14.50
C LEU A 234 -9.52 5.62 13.69
N VAL A 235 -9.41 5.70 12.36
CA VAL A 235 -10.53 5.90 11.42
C VAL A 235 -11.33 7.17 11.72
N ASN A 236 -10.63 8.24 12.11
CA ASN A 236 -11.21 9.54 12.44
C ASN A 236 -10.27 10.74 12.12
N ALA A 237 -9.28 10.60 11.24
CA ALA A 237 -8.32 11.64 10.87
C ALA A 237 -8.47 12.07 9.40
N TRP A 238 -7.78 11.46 8.44
CA TRP A 238 -7.79 11.92 7.04
C TRP A 238 -8.60 11.02 6.12
N TYR A 239 -9.78 11.50 5.69
CA TYR A 239 -10.61 10.83 4.67
C TYR A 239 -11.53 11.81 3.95
N ALA A 240 -12.06 11.41 2.80
CA ALA A 240 -12.93 12.22 1.98
C ALA A 240 -14.39 12.19 2.46
N GLY A 241 -15.04 13.35 2.41
CA GLY A 241 -16.44 13.50 2.85
C GLY A 241 -16.58 13.68 4.37
N GLU A 242 -17.82 13.58 4.85
CA GLU A 242 -18.21 13.75 6.27
C GLU A 242 -18.68 12.44 6.91
N ASP A 243 -18.86 11.38 6.11
CA ASP A 243 -19.39 10.11 6.56
C ASP A 243 -18.23 9.15 6.92
N PRO A 244 -18.05 8.79 8.20
CA PRO A 244 -16.99 7.88 8.63
C PRO A 244 -17.31 6.41 8.35
N THR A 245 -18.48 6.05 7.81
CA THR A 245 -18.89 4.65 7.66
C THR A 245 -18.21 3.93 6.49
N ALA A 246 -17.78 4.67 5.47
CA ALA A 246 -17.01 4.17 4.32
C ALA A 246 -16.03 5.25 3.86
N PRO A 247 -15.00 5.57 4.68
CA PRO A 247 -14.08 6.66 4.40
C PRO A 247 -13.26 6.31 3.16
N THR A 248 -13.31 7.16 2.13
CA THR A 248 -12.35 7.08 1.02
C THR A 248 -11.09 7.84 1.42
N GLU A 249 -9.97 7.14 1.49
CA GLU A 249 -8.73 7.65 2.08
C GLU A 249 -7.66 7.99 1.03
N ILE A 250 -6.45 8.30 1.49
CA ILE A 250 -5.42 8.91 0.64
C ILE A 250 -4.89 7.96 -0.44
N ALA A 251 -4.93 6.64 -0.22
CA ALA A 251 -4.48 5.66 -1.20
C ALA A 251 -5.65 5.21 -2.06
N ASP A 252 -6.86 5.05 -1.50
CA ASP A 252 -8.10 4.80 -2.25
C ASP A 252 -8.30 5.74 -3.44
N LEU A 253 -8.07 7.04 -3.24
CA LEU A 253 -8.20 8.06 -4.29
C LEU A 253 -7.29 7.86 -5.51
N CYS A 254 -6.26 7.02 -5.36
CA CYS A 254 -5.22 6.79 -6.33
C CYS A 254 -5.06 5.31 -6.70
N GLU A 255 -6.08 4.51 -6.39
CA GLU A 255 -6.12 3.11 -6.78
C GLU A 255 -5.88 2.96 -8.29
N GLY A 256 -4.96 2.06 -8.65
CA GLY A 256 -4.62 1.81 -10.05
C GLY A 256 -3.70 2.83 -10.73
N VAL A 257 -3.30 3.93 -10.05
CA VAL A 257 -2.40 4.96 -10.61
C VAL A 257 -0.97 4.71 -10.16
N TYR A 258 -0.07 4.36 -11.08
CA TYR A 258 1.35 4.05 -10.76
C TYR A 258 2.35 5.01 -11.41
N GLY A 259 1.88 5.90 -12.30
CA GLY A 259 2.73 6.76 -13.11
C GLY A 259 1.98 7.89 -13.82
N THR A 260 2.72 8.83 -14.41
CA THR A 260 2.15 9.94 -15.19
C THR A 260 1.25 9.41 -16.32
N GLY A 261 0.07 10.00 -16.46
CA GLY A 261 -0.96 9.56 -17.40
C GLY A 261 -1.79 8.36 -16.94
N GLY A 262 -1.63 7.93 -15.68
CA GLY A 262 -2.53 6.94 -15.06
C GLY A 262 -3.89 7.54 -14.66
N GLY A 263 -4.88 6.68 -14.48
CA GLY A 263 -6.29 7.02 -14.23
C GLY A 263 -7.24 6.26 -15.17
N GLY A 264 -8.48 6.02 -14.73
CA GLY A 264 -9.56 5.40 -15.54
C GLY A 264 -9.19 4.11 -16.24
N GLY A 265 -8.49 3.22 -15.53
CA GLY A 265 -8.06 1.92 -16.04
C GLY A 265 -6.66 1.89 -16.66
N TYR A 266 -5.97 3.03 -16.77
CA TYR A 266 -4.57 3.09 -17.20
C TYR A 266 -3.63 3.17 -15.99
N THR A 267 -2.61 2.31 -15.95
CA THR A 267 -1.58 2.32 -14.88
C THR A 267 -0.71 3.57 -14.88
N GLY A 268 -0.63 4.27 -16.01
CA GLY A 268 0.33 5.33 -16.26
C GLY A 268 1.73 4.82 -16.63
N GLN A 269 2.62 5.75 -16.89
CA GLN A 269 3.98 5.48 -17.36
C GLN A 269 4.91 5.07 -16.19
N VAL A 270 5.43 3.84 -16.27
CA VAL A 270 6.31 3.24 -15.26
C VAL A 270 7.64 2.83 -15.88
N SER A 271 8.69 2.75 -15.07
CA SER A 271 10.02 2.35 -15.55
C SER A 271 10.08 0.84 -15.78
N LYS A 272 10.98 0.42 -16.68
CA LYS A 272 11.34 -0.98 -16.90
C LYS A 272 12.83 -1.16 -16.72
N ASP A 273 13.23 -2.27 -16.12
CA ASP A 273 14.64 -2.63 -16.06
C ASP A 273 15.11 -3.41 -17.30
N GLU A 274 16.39 -3.79 -17.32
CA GLU A 274 17.00 -4.53 -18.44
C GLU A 274 16.32 -5.88 -18.71
N LEU A 275 15.65 -6.46 -17.72
CA LEU A 275 14.88 -7.70 -17.84
C LEU A 275 13.39 -7.44 -18.18
N GLY A 276 13.02 -6.19 -18.44
CA GLY A 276 11.65 -5.79 -18.74
C GLY A 276 10.71 -5.82 -17.53
N ARG A 277 11.23 -5.88 -16.30
CA ARG A 277 10.42 -5.83 -15.07
C ARG A 277 9.99 -4.40 -14.78
N SER A 278 8.72 -4.22 -14.47
CA SER A 278 8.12 -2.90 -14.25
C SER A 278 8.29 -2.43 -12.80
N TYR A 279 8.63 -1.16 -12.61
CA TYR A 279 8.79 -0.54 -11.30
C TYR A 279 8.58 0.97 -11.37
N ASN A 280 8.26 1.58 -10.23
CA ASN A 280 8.25 3.04 -10.08
C ASN A 280 9.07 3.54 -8.88
N LEU A 281 9.60 2.63 -8.05
CA LEU A 281 10.45 2.95 -6.91
C LEU A 281 11.68 2.04 -6.85
N ASN A 282 12.81 2.63 -6.51
CA ASN A 282 14.00 1.92 -6.04
C ASN A 282 13.96 1.79 -4.51
N GLY A 283 14.43 0.66 -4.00
CA GLY A 283 14.53 0.36 -2.59
C GLY A 283 15.90 -0.19 -2.20
N ARG A 284 16.03 -0.51 -0.91
CA ARG A 284 17.27 -1.07 -0.35
C ARG A 284 17.63 -2.40 -1.01
N ASN A 285 18.90 -2.80 -0.86
CA ASN A 285 19.40 -4.09 -1.36
C ASN A 285 19.18 -4.29 -2.88
N GLY A 286 19.11 -3.20 -3.65
CA GLY A 286 18.86 -3.25 -5.10
C GLY A 286 17.44 -3.68 -5.48
N ARG A 287 16.51 -3.76 -4.51
CA ARG A 287 15.11 -4.08 -4.76
C ARG A 287 14.44 -2.96 -5.55
N LYS A 288 13.48 -3.36 -6.37
CA LYS A 288 12.60 -2.45 -7.11
C LYS A 288 11.17 -2.77 -6.74
N PHE A 289 10.32 -1.76 -6.68
CA PHE A 289 8.93 -1.89 -6.29
C PHE A 289 8.03 -1.13 -7.25
N LEU A 290 6.81 -1.63 -7.41
CA LEU A 290 5.75 -0.95 -8.11
C LEU A 290 4.61 -0.77 -7.12
N VAL A 291 4.36 0.47 -6.70
CA VAL A 291 3.29 0.81 -5.76
C VAL A 291 2.40 1.86 -6.37
N GLN A 292 1.11 1.83 -6.05
CA GLN A 292 0.22 2.91 -6.44
C GLN A 292 0.69 4.26 -5.84
N TRP A 293 0.29 5.34 -6.47
CA TRP A 293 0.46 6.69 -5.95
C TRP A 293 -0.48 6.92 -4.77
N VAL A 294 -0.23 8.00 -4.04
CA VAL A 294 -1.13 8.47 -2.97
C VAL A 294 -1.56 9.90 -3.30
N TRP A 295 -2.71 10.30 -2.76
CA TRP A 295 -3.22 11.65 -2.91
C TRP A 295 -2.26 12.62 -2.24
N SER A 296 -1.82 13.65 -2.97
CA SER A 296 -1.01 14.72 -2.41
C SER A 296 -1.91 15.87 -1.98
N PRO A 297 -1.86 16.29 -0.70
CA PRO A 297 -2.65 17.42 -0.23
C PRO A 297 -2.16 18.77 -0.78
N ILE A 298 -0.93 18.82 -1.32
CA ILE A 298 -0.33 20.03 -1.90
C ILE A 298 -0.83 20.25 -3.33
N VAL A 299 -0.68 19.24 -4.19
CA VAL A 299 -1.08 19.36 -5.60
C VAL A 299 -2.54 18.99 -5.84
N LYS A 300 -3.23 18.44 -4.82
CA LYS A 300 -4.63 18.00 -4.91
C LYS A 300 -4.87 17.04 -6.09
N ALA A 301 -3.98 16.06 -6.20
CA ALA A 301 -4.00 15.03 -7.21
C ALA A 301 -3.17 13.83 -6.73
N CYS A 302 -3.37 12.67 -7.36
CA CYS A 302 -2.48 11.53 -7.19
C CYS A 302 -1.07 11.89 -7.63
N ARG A 303 -0.09 11.59 -6.77
CA ARG A 303 1.31 11.92 -7.02
C ARG A 303 2.21 10.80 -6.51
N GLY A 304 3.25 10.52 -7.29
CA GLY A 304 4.38 9.70 -6.84
C GLY A 304 5.70 10.25 -7.33
N PRO A 305 6.83 9.69 -6.84
CA PRO A 305 8.16 10.23 -7.13
C PRO A 305 8.58 10.12 -8.60
N ASN A 306 7.95 9.22 -9.36
CA ASN A 306 8.18 9.06 -10.81
C ASN A 306 7.29 9.97 -11.67
N ALA A 307 6.56 10.92 -11.07
CA ALA A 307 5.77 11.89 -11.83
C ALA A 307 6.67 12.77 -12.70
N MET A 308 6.33 12.89 -13.98
CA MET A 308 7.06 13.68 -14.97
C MET A 308 6.41 15.05 -15.24
N ASP A 309 5.32 15.36 -14.55
CA ASP A 309 4.39 16.46 -14.81
C ASP A 309 3.98 17.26 -13.57
#